data_AF-A0A936TYE1-F1
#
_entry.id   AF-A0A936TYE1-F1
#
_cell.length_a   1.000
_cell.length_b   1.000
_cell.length_c   1.000
_cell.angle_alpha   90.00
_cell.angle_beta   90.00
_cell.angle_gamma   90.00
#
_symmetry.space_group_name_H-M   'P 1'
#
loop_
_entity.id
_entity.type
_entity.pdbx_description
1 polymer ?
#
loop_
_entity_poly.entity_id
_entity_poly.type
_entity_poly.pdbx_seq_one_letter_code
_entity_poly.pdbx_strand_id
1 'polypeptide(L)'
;MNPSRLLPLLAIVALLLLLMAAAMLAVGRGAPALGAHIAFALGVMPLILAAMGYFVPVLTRGPGAAAASWLPPLMALGGGGLVVAAFATNYSNLVIGLAAFLALGAALGLAAWAMMRARRMIGRRHPGLDWYLAALGMLLMALCAVLAMPWFPDQRAQLRLFHLHANLLGFVGLTALGTLQVLLPTCMGAADPEAALRLRADLKWAAGGCLLIAIGAAPLLPGEFATAASPIAILGSLMYLLVVLRMLRAWAERYGGKLLAAHGAATSLLAAAIGLCGLLLLGLLHGQGYLSGRASVVGFVVAFLLPLVSGAATHLLPVWLRPGVQGPWHAELRSRLGRWSGVRGVALLLTGLLLALA
;
A
#
# COMPACT_ATOMS: atom_id res chain seq x y z
N MET A 1 8.67 14.24 21.36
CA MET A 1 7.92 14.74 20.17
C MET A 1 6.47 14.32 20.28
N ASN A 2 5.51 15.18 19.93
CA ASN A 2 4.10 14.79 19.88
C ASN A 2 3.90 13.79 18.71
N PRO A 3 3.24 12.64 18.92
CA PRO A 3 2.96 11.61 17.89
C PRO A 3 2.49 12.19 16.55
N SER A 4 1.74 13.29 16.63
CA SER A 4 1.14 13.97 15.49
C SER A 4 2.14 14.59 14.51
N ARG A 5 3.39 14.86 14.93
CA ARG A 5 4.38 15.56 14.09
C ARG A 5 5.15 14.66 13.12
N LEU A 6 5.22 13.34 13.38
CA LEU A 6 5.94 12.40 12.51
C LEU A 6 5.16 12.08 11.22
N LEU A 7 3.84 11.94 11.31
CA LEU A 7 2.99 11.63 10.15
C LEU A 7 3.07 12.66 9.02
N PRO A 8 2.99 13.98 9.28
CA PRO A 8 3.21 15.00 8.26
C PRO A 8 4.55 14.84 7.54
N LEU A 9 5.62 14.63 8.31
CA LEU A 9 6.97 14.46 7.76
C LEU A 9 7.04 13.22 6.87
N LEU A 10 6.56 12.07 7.36
CA LEU A 10 6.55 10.83 6.58
C LEU A 10 5.70 10.94 5.31
N ALA A 11 4.58 11.68 5.35
CA ALA A 11 3.75 11.88 4.16
C ALA A 11 4.49 12.72 3.10
N ILE A 12 5.15 13.81 3.52
CA ILE A 12 5.94 14.67 2.63
C ILE A 12 7.13 13.89 2.06
N VAL A 13 7.89 13.20 2.92
CA VAL A 13 9.03 12.38 2.51
C VAL A 13 8.59 11.27 1.54
N ALA A 14 7.50 10.57 1.83
CA ALA A 14 6.98 9.53 0.93
C ALA A 14 6.60 10.09 -0.44
N LEU A 15 5.94 11.26 -0.51
CA LEU A 15 5.61 11.89 -1.78
C LEU A 15 6.86 12.27 -2.59
N LEU A 16 7.87 12.85 -1.93
CA LEU A 16 9.14 13.20 -2.58
C LEU A 16 9.88 11.96 -3.09
N LEU A 17 9.92 10.89 -2.29
CA LEU A 17 10.56 9.63 -2.67
C LEU A 17 9.81 8.89 -3.78
N LEU A 18 8.47 8.95 -3.81
CA LEU A 18 7.66 8.41 -4.90
C LEU A 18 7.92 9.16 -6.21
N LEU A 19 8.02 10.49 -6.16
CA LEU A 19 8.37 11.31 -7.33
C LEU A 19 9.78 11.01 -7.82
N MET A 20 10.75 10.93 -6.91
CA MET A 20 12.13 10.56 -7.22
C MET A 20 12.20 9.16 -7.86
N ALA A 21 11.56 8.17 -7.25
CA ALA A 21 11.53 6.80 -7.76
C ALA A 21 10.84 6.72 -9.13
N ALA A 22 9.71 7.41 -9.32
CA ALA A 22 9.03 7.47 -10.61
C ALA A 22 9.94 8.04 -11.70
N ALA A 23 10.61 9.16 -11.43
CA ALA A 23 11.55 9.78 -12.37
C ALA A 23 12.73 8.86 -12.69
N MET A 24 13.36 8.25 -11.67
CA MET A 24 14.48 7.33 -11.85
C MET A 24 14.08 6.11 -12.70
N LEU A 25 12.95 5.48 -12.38
CA LEU A 25 12.50 4.28 -13.07
C LEU A 25 12.02 4.58 -14.50
N ALA A 26 11.34 5.72 -14.72
CA ALA A 26 10.85 6.12 -16.04
C ALA A 26 12.01 6.48 -17.00
N VAL A 27 13.06 7.15 -16.50
CA VAL A 27 14.25 7.48 -17.30
C VAL A 27 15.16 6.26 -17.50
N GLY A 28 14.94 5.18 -16.75
CA GLY A 28 15.75 3.96 -16.84
C GLY A 28 17.18 4.13 -16.32
N ARG A 29 17.45 5.20 -15.55
CA ARG A 29 18.78 5.45 -14.96
C ARG A 29 18.84 4.87 -13.55
N GLY A 30 19.78 3.94 -13.36
CA GLY A 30 20.03 3.25 -12.09
C GLY A 30 19.41 1.86 -12.00
N ALA A 31 19.76 1.13 -10.93
CA ALA A 31 19.23 -0.21 -10.71
C ALA A 31 17.71 -0.15 -10.42
N PRO A 32 16.85 -0.94 -11.11
CA PRO A 32 15.41 -0.95 -10.84
C PRO A 32 15.07 -1.29 -9.39
N ALA A 33 15.88 -2.13 -8.75
CA ALA A 33 15.73 -2.47 -7.34
C ALA A 33 15.92 -1.24 -6.44
N LEU A 34 16.86 -0.35 -6.75
CA LEU A 34 17.08 0.87 -5.97
C LEU A 34 15.85 1.78 -6.05
N GLY A 35 15.36 2.08 -7.26
CA GLY A 35 14.16 2.91 -7.44
C GLY A 35 12.93 2.34 -6.75
N ALA A 36 12.72 1.02 -6.87
CA ALA A 36 11.64 0.34 -6.15
C ALA A 36 11.78 0.47 -4.62
N HIS A 37 12.97 0.23 -4.05
CA HIS A 37 13.14 0.31 -2.59
C HIS A 37 13.09 1.74 -2.05
N ILE A 38 13.47 2.74 -2.85
CA ILE A 38 13.23 4.16 -2.54
C ILE A 38 11.71 4.41 -2.38
N ALA A 39 10.91 3.97 -3.35
CA ALA A 39 9.45 4.13 -3.30
C ALA A 39 8.83 3.35 -2.14
N PHE A 40 9.09 2.04 -2.07
CA PHE A 40 8.35 1.12 -1.20
C PHE A 40 8.93 1.02 0.20
N ALA A 41 10.23 0.71 0.33
CA ALA A 41 10.83 0.43 1.63
C ALA A 41 11.14 1.71 2.42
N LEU A 42 11.70 2.73 1.77
CA LEU A 42 12.05 3.99 2.44
C LEU A 42 10.86 4.98 2.49
N GLY A 43 10.02 5.02 1.45
CA GLY A 43 8.87 5.93 1.38
C GLY A 43 7.59 5.37 1.98
N VAL A 44 6.96 4.42 1.27
CA VAL A 44 5.59 3.98 1.54
C VAL A 44 5.46 3.14 2.81
N MET A 45 6.38 2.21 3.08
CA MET A 45 6.32 1.32 4.24
C MET A 45 6.29 2.07 5.58
N PRO A 46 7.24 2.97 5.91
CA PRO A 46 7.18 3.71 7.17
C PRO A 46 5.93 4.60 7.28
N LEU A 47 5.48 5.19 6.17
CA LEU A 47 4.21 5.94 6.14
C LEU A 47 3.01 5.04 6.47
N ILE A 48 2.92 3.85 5.87
CA ILE A 48 1.85 2.89 6.13
C ILE A 48 1.86 2.44 7.59
N LEU A 49 3.02 2.07 8.14
CA LEU A 49 3.11 1.62 9.53
C LEU A 49 2.73 2.75 10.51
N ALA A 50 3.13 3.99 10.21
CA ALA A 50 2.70 5.14 10.99
C ALA A 50 1.20 5.39 10.90
N ALA A 51 0.61 5.29 9.70
CA ALA A 51 -0.82 5.44 9.48
C ALA A 51 -1.63 4.34 10.19
N MET A 52 -1.18 3.08 10.14
CA MET A 52 -1.76 1.99 10.93
C MET A 52 -1.69 2.30 12.42
N GLY A 53 -0.53 2.73 12.94
CA GLY A 53 -0.38 3.16 14.34
C GLY A 53 -1.36 4.27 14.74
N TYR A 54 -1.65 5.20 13.83
CA TYR A 54 -2.62 6.27 14.02
C TYR A 54 -4.09 5.79 14.00
N PHE A 55 -4.44 4.89 13.09
CA PHE A 55 -5.83 4.45 12.90
C PHE A 55 -6.24 3.29 13.82
N VAL A 56 -5.32 2.43 14.26
CA VAL A 56 -5.63 1.30 15.16
C VAL A 56 -6.38 1.75 16.42
N PRO A 57 -6.02 2.85 17.11
CA PRO A 57 -6.80 3.37 18.24
C PRO A 57 -8.26 3.67 17.90
N VAL A 58 -8.51 4.27 16.72
CA VAL A 58 -9.86 4.58 16.22
C VAL A 58 -10.63 3.30 15.94
N LEU A 59 -10.00 2.35 15.24
CA LEU A 59 -10.59 1.05 14.90
C LEU A 59 -10.87 0.18 16.14
N THR A 60 -10.12 0.42 17.23
CA THR A 60 -10.26 -0.26 18.51
C THR A 60 -11.06 0.50 19.55
N ARG A 61 -11.59 1.69 19.22
CA ARG A 61 -12.37 2.56 20.13
C ARG A 61 -11.69 2.76 21.50
N GLY A 62 -10.36 2.79 21.50
CA GLY A 62 -9.56 2.88 22.71
C GLY A 62 -8.85 4.22 22.82
N PRO A 63 -8.11 4.46 23.93
CA PRO A 63 -7.31 5.67 24.10
C PRO A 63 -6.31 5.84 22.96
N GLY A 64 -5.87 7.08 22.73
CA GLY A 64 -5.02 7.46 21.59
C GLY A 64 -3.73 6.63 21.43
N ALA A 65 -3.03 6.86 20.31
CA ALA A 65 -1.80 6.15 19.98
C ALA A 65 -0.76 6.31 21.11
N ALA A 66 -0.34 5.20 21.72
CA ALA A 66 0.71 5.19 22.75
C ALA A 66 2.08 5.47 22.10
N ALA A 67 3.05 5.95 22.88
CA ALA A 67 4.43 6.17 22.40
C ALA A 67 5.04 4.93 21.72
N ALA A 68 4.66 3.73 22.18
CA ALA A 68 5.07 2.45 21.58
C ALA A 68 4.67 2.28 20.10
N SER A 69 3.65 3.00 19.61
CA SER A 69 3.22 2.93 18.20
C SER A 69 4.20 3.60 17.22
N TRP A 70 5.24 4.29 17.69
CA TRP A 70 6.19 4.99 16.80
C TRP A 70 7.46 4.20 16.52
N LEU A 71 7.77 3.22 17.36
CA LEU A 71 8.93 2.39 17.14
C LEU A 71 8.85 1.64 15.79
N PRO A 72 7.70 1.05 15.40
CA PRO A 72 7.58 0.40 14.09
C PRO A 72 7.89 1.30 12.87
N PRO A 73 7.29 2.50 12.69
CA PRO A 73 7.63 3.33 11.53
C PRO A 73 9.09 3.83 11.54
N LEU A 74 9.70 4.06 12.70
CA LEU A 74 11.11 4.44 12.78
C LEU A 74 12.05 3.27 12.42
N MET A 75 11.76 2.07 12.90
CA MET A 75 12.48 0.86 12.50
C MET A 75 12.35 0.59 11.00
N ALA A 76 11.15 0.77 10.44
CA ALA A 76 10.93 0.65 9.00
C ALA A 76 11.67 1.73 8.20
N LEU A 77 11.72 2.98 8.68
CA LEU A 77 12.48 4.05 8.04
C LEU A 77 13.99 3.73 8.05
N GLY A 78 14.51 3.25 9.19
CA GLY A 78 15.90 2.80 9.32
C GLY A 78 16.23 1.63 8.40
N GLY A 79 15.38 0.59 8.37
CA GLY A 79 15.52 -0.54 7.46
C GLY A 79 15.45 -0.14 5.98
N GLY A 80 14.51 0.74 5.63
CA GLY A 80 14.41 1.35 4.29
C GLY A 80 15.67 2.11 3.89
N GLY A 81 16.25 2.87 4.83
CA GLY A 81 17.51 3.58 4.61
C GLY A 81 18.68 2.63 4.37
N LEU A 82 18.80 1.57 5.18
CA LEU A 82 19.84 0.56 5.05
C LEU A 82 19.77 -0.18 3.71
N VAL A 83 18.58 -0.62 3.28
CA VAL A 83 18.45 -1.36 2.01
C VAL A 83 18.70 -0.45 0.80
N VAL A 84 18.27 0.81 0.85
CA VAL A 84 18.56 1.80 -0.20
C VAL A 84 20.06 2.09 -0.25
N ALA A 85 20.72 2.28 0.89
CA ALA A 85 22.16 2.46 0.96
C ALA A 85 22.91 1.24 0.40
N ALA A 86 22.49 0.03 0.76
CA ALA A 86 23.08 -1.22 0.25
C ALA A 86 22.99 -1.32 -1.28
N PHE A 87 21.86 -0.92 -1.88
CA PHE A 87 21.71 -0.88 -3.34
C PHE A 87 22.50 0.25 -4.00
N ALA A 88 22.79 1.34 -3.28
CA ALA A 88 23.48 2.50 -3.82
C ALA A 88 25.01 2.40 -3.79
N THR A 89 25.60 1.75 -2.78
CA THR A 89 27.07 1.82 -2.54
C THR A 89 27.84 0.56 -2.91
N ASN A 90 27.37 -0.63 -2.55
CA ASN A 90 27.89 -1.92 -3.01
C ASN A 90 27.09 -3.05 -2.36
N TYR A 91 26.20 -3.69 -3.13
CA TYR A 91 25.24 -4.70 -2.67
C TYR A 91 25.81 -5.62 -1.57
N SER A 92 25.26 -5.52 -0.35
CA SER A 92 25.69 -6.32 0.82
C SER A 92 24.53 -7.15 1.38
N ASN A 93 24.64 -8.48 1.29
CA ASN A 93 23.64 -9.41 1.82
C ASN A 93 23.41 -9.24 3.33
N LEU A 94 24.48 -8.94 4.08
CA LEU A 94 24.37 -8.68 5.52
C LEU A 94 23.53 -7.44 5.80
N VAL A 95 23.79 -6.33 5.10
CA VAL A 95 23.04 -5.08 5.29
C VAL A 95 21.58 -5.25 4.86
N ILE A 96 21.32 -5.98 3.77
CA ILE A 96 19.97 -6.31 3.32
C ILE A 96 19.25 -7.19 4.35
N GLY A 97 19.94 -8.19 4.92
CA GLY A 97 19.40 -9.04 5.99
C GLY A 97 19.06 -8.24 7.25
N LEU A 98 19.93 -7.33 7.67
CA LEU A 98 19.67 -6.41 8.80
C LEU A 98 18.48 -5.49 8.52
N ALA A 99 18.39 -4.93 7.31
CA ALA A 99 17.26 -4.11 6.88
C ALA A 99 15.93 -4.89 6.94
N ALA A 100 15.93 -6.12 6.42
CA ALA A 100 14.77 -7.01 6.46
C ALA A 100 14.38 -7.39 7.89
N PHE A 101 15.37 -7.66 8.76
CA PHE A 101 15.15 -7.97 10.17
C PHE A 101 14.52 -6.79 10.94
N LEU A 102 15.00 -5.56 10.71
CA LEU A 102 14.39 -4.36 11.29
C LEU A 102 12.94 -4.16 10.83
N ALA A 103 12.68 -4.32 9.54
CA ALA A 103 11.32 -4.23 9.01
C ALA A 103 10.42 -5.36 9.56
N LEU A 104 10.96 -6.55 9.78
CA LEU A 104 10.23 -7.69 10.35
C LEU A 104 9.85 -7.40 11.81
N GLY A 105 10.79 -6.91 12.61
CA GLY A 105 10.54 -6.47 13.98
C GLY A 105 9.51 -5.35 14.06
N ALA A 106 9.55 -4.39 13.13
CA ALA A 106 8.55 -3.34 13.02
C ALA A 106 7.14 -3.90 12.76
N ALA A 107 7.01 -4.78 11.77
CA ALA A 107 5.74 -5.40 11.40
C ALA A 107 5.17 -6.28 12.53
N LEU A 108 6.01 -7.10 13.16
CA LEU A 108 5.64 -7.93 14.31
C LEU A 108 5.21 -7.08 15.50
N GLY A 109 5.99 -6.06 15.85
CA GLY A 109 5.69 -5.16 16.97
C GLY A 109 4.34 -4.45 16.77
N LEU A 110 4.08 -3.95 15.56
CA LEU A 110 2.81 -3.29 15.25
C LEU A 110 1.64 -4.28 15.24
N ALA A 111 1.80 -5.47 14.66
CA ALA A 111 0.76 -6.50 14.65
C ALA A 111 0.42 -6.98 16.06
N ALA A 112 1.43 -7.26 16.89
CA ALA A 112 1.27 -7.66 18.27
C ALA A 112 0.56 -6.57 19.09
N TRP A 113 0.99 -5.31 18.95
CA TRP A 113 0.35 -4.18 19.60
C TRP A 113 -1.12 -4.01 19.18
N ALA A 114 -1.40 -4.08 17.88
CA ALA A 114 -2.76 -3.99 17.35
C ALA A 114 -3.66 -5.12 17.85
N MET A 115 -3.14 -6.36 17.91
CA MET A 115 -3.84 -7.51 18.47
C MET A 115 -4.10 -7.40 19.97
N MET A 116 -3.11 -6.94 20.75
CA MET A 116 -3.29 -6.70 22.19
C MET A 116 -4.39 -5.68 22.44
N ARG A 117 -4.46 -4.61 21.64
CA ARG A 117 -5.55 -3.63 21.73
C ARG A 117 -6.89 -4.25 21.37
N ALA A 118 -6.94 -5.02 20.28
CA ALA A 118 -8.16 -5.70 19.85
C ALA A 118 -8.74 -6.62 20.93
N ARG A 119 -7.88 -7.34 21.66
CA ARG A 119 -8.26 -8.24 22.76
C ARG A 119 -8.84 -7.51 23.98
N ARG A 120 -8.52 -6.23 24.15
CA ARG A 120 -9.00 -5.39 25.27
C ARG A 120 -10.27 -4.59 24.92
N MET A 121 -10.80 -4.74 23.72
CA MET A 121 -12.00 -4.03 23.29
C MET A 121 -13.27 -4.63 23.87
N ILE A 122 -14.26 -3.78 24.13
CA ILE A 122 -15.63 -4.21 24.37
C ILE A 122 -16.38 -4.24 23.04
N GLY A 123 -16.95 -5.40 22.71
CA GLY A 123 -17.68 -5.63 21.46
C GLY A 123 -16.79 -6.00 20.27
N ARG A 124 -17.40 -6.08 19.07
CA ARG A 124 -16.69 -6.51 17.86
C ARG A 124 -15.76 -5.41 17.34
N ARG A 125 -14.51 -5.79 17.02
CA ARG A 125 -13.55 -4.91 16.35
C ARG A 125 -14.02 -4.45 14.98
N HIS A 126 -13.64 -3.23 14.60
CA HIS A 126 -13.91 -2.72 13.25
C HIS A 126 -13.16 -3.58 12.22
N PRO A 127 -13.80 -4.00 11.11
CA PRO A 127 -13.20 -4.92 10.15
C PRO A 127 -11.96 -4.36 9.44
N GLY A 128 -11.81 -3.04 9.37
CA GLY A 128 -10.56 -2.41 8.90
C GLY A 128 -9.32 -2.86 9.68
N LEU A 129 -9.45 -3.28 10.95
CA LEU A 129 -8.32 -3.84 11.70
C LEU A 129 -7.88 -5.20 11.13
N ASP A 130 -8.82 -6.02 10.67
CA ASP A 130 -8.53 -7.32 10.06
C ASP A 130 -7.75 -7.15 8.75
N TRP A 131 -8.06 -6.10 7.97
CA TRP A 131 -7.30 -5.74 6.77
C TRP A 131 -5.86 -5.33 7.07
N TYR A 132 -5.65 -4.52 8.12
CA TYR A 132 -4.28 -4.18 8.54
C TYR A 132 -3.49 -5.40 9.02
N LEU A 133 -4.13 -6.33 9.74
CA LEU A 133 -3.48 -7.56 10.18
C LEU A 133 -3.15 -8.48 9.00
N ALA A 134 -4.03 -8.59 8.01
CA ALA A 134 -3.75 -9.33 6.78
C ALA A 134 -2.60 -8.70 5.99
N ALA A 135 -2.58 -7.38 5.85
CA ALA A 135 -1.49 -6.64 5.20
C ALA A 135 -0.15 -6.85 5.92
N LEU A 136 -0.13 -6.76 7.25
CA LEU A 136 1.05 -7.06 8.06
C LEU A 136 1.47 -8.53 7.92
N GLY A 137 0.53 -9.47 7.88
CA GLY A 137 0.83 -10.88 7.62
C GLY A 137 1.53 -11.10 6.28
N MET A 138 1.07 -10.45 5.22
CA MET A 138 1.72 -10.49 3.91
C MET A 138 3.13 -9.86 3.95
N LEU A 139 3.30 -8.73 4.66
CA LEU A 139 4.62 -8.12 4.88
C LEU A 139 5.58 -9.07 5.61
N LEU A 140 5.12 -9.73 6.67
CA LEU A 140 5.92 -10.70 7.42
C LEU A 140 6.39 -11.84 6.51
N MET A 141 5.48 -12.45 5.74
CA MET A 141 5.85 -13.50 4.79
C MET A 141 6.84 -13.00 3.73
N ALA A 142 6.65 -11.79 3.22
CA ALA A 142 7.55 -11.19 2.23
C ALA A 142 8.96 -10.94 2.80
N LEU A 143 9.08 -10.53 4.06
CA LEU A 143 10.36 -10.31 4.73
C LEU A 143 11.04 -11.62 5.12
N CYS A 144 10.27 -12.62 5.57
CA CYS A 144 10.79 -13.97 5.75
C CYS A 144 11.36 -14.54 4.44
N ALA A 145 10.73 -14.27 3.29
CA ALA A 145 11.28 -14.67 1.99
C ALA A 145 12.63 -14.01 1.68
N VAL A 146 12.83 -12.74 2.05
CA VAL A 146 14.13 -12.05 1.90
C VAL A 146 15.18 -12.66 2.80
N LEU A 147 14.83 -12.89 4.07
CA LEU A 147 15.72 -13.55 4.99
C LEU A 147 16.07 -14.95 4.47
N ALA A 148 15.14 -15.67 3.85
CA ALA A 148 15.35 -17.02 3.31
C ALA A 148 16.34 -17.08 2.13
N MET A 149 16.47 -16.02 1.33
CA MET A 149 17.26 -16.03 0.08
C MET A 149 18.72 -16.52 0.20
N PRO A 150 19.49 -16.20 1.25
CA PRO A 150 20.87 -16.68 1.39
C PRO A 150 20.96 -18.19 1.68
N TRP A 151 19.92 -18.79 2.27
CA TRP A 151 19.88 -20.23 2.57
C TRP A 151 19.33 -21.07 1.42
N PHE A 152 18.64 -20.43 0.47
CA PHE A 152 17.99 -21.07 -0.67
C PHE A 152 18.42 -20.38 -1.98
N PRO A 153 19.71 -20.49 -2.37
CA PRO A 153 20.25 -19.76 -3.53
C PRO A 153 19.55 -20.16 -4.84
N ASP A 154 19.21 -21.45 -4.99
CA ASP A 154 18.52 -21.97 -6.18
C ASP A 154 17.09 -21.43 -6.33
N GLN A 155 16.43 -21.12 -5.20
CA GLN A 155 15.09 -20.55 -5.17
C GLN A 155 15.07 -19.02 -5.00
N ARG A 156 16.23 -18.35 -5.07
CA ARG A 156 16.35 -16.91 -4.80
C ARG A 156 15.45 -16.06 -5.71
N ALA A 157 15.33 -16.42 -6.98
CA ALA A 157 14.50 -15.69 -7.94
C ALA A 157 13.01 -15.79 -7.57
N GLN A 158 12.55 -17.00 -7.20
CA GLN A 158 11.19 -17.29 -6.79
C GLN A 158 10.85 -16.57 -5.48
N LEU A 159 11.74 -16.67 -4.47
CA LEU A 159 11.58 -15.94 -3.20
C LEU A 159 11.50 -14.43 -3.42
N ARG A 160 12.24 -13.89 -4.40
CA ARG A 160 12.18 -12.47 -4.77
C ARG A 160 10.85 -12.11 -5.42
N LEU A 161 10.32 -12.95 -6.30
CA LEU A 161 9.00 -12.73 -6.92
C LEU A 161 7.87 -12.82 -5.90
N PHE A 162 7.95 -13.78 -4.97
CA PHE A 162 7.01 -13.89 -3.86
C PHE A 162 7.06 -12.63 -2.99
N HIS A 163 8.26 -12.21 -2.56
CA HIS A 163 8.47 -10.98 -1.79
C HIS A 163 7.87 -9.76 -2.49
N LEU A 164 8.09 -9.64 -3.80
CA LEU A 164 7.58 -8.54 -4.61
C LEU A 164 6.05 -8.46 -4.53
N HIS A 165 5.34 -9.53 -4.91
CA HIS A 165 3.88 -9.53 -4.96
C HIS A 165 3.25 -9.47 -3.56
N ALA A 166 3.82 -10.18 -2.58
CA ALA A 166 3.38 -10.12 -1.20
C ALA A 166 3.50 -8.70 -0.61
N ASN A 167 4.52 -7.92 -1.01
CA ASN A 167 4.62 -6.52 -0.62
C ASN A 167 3.68 -5.60 -1.39
N LEU A 168 3.68 -5.67 -2.72
CA LEU A 168 2.93 -4.73 -3.57
C LEU A 168 1.42 -4.89 -3.41
N LEU A 169 0.90 -6.10 -3.53
CA LEU A 169 -0.54 -6.36 -3.48
C LEU A 169 -1.01 -6.72 -2.07
N GLY A 170 -0.13 -7.37 -1.30
CA GLY A 170 -0.45 -7.87 0.04
C GLY A 170 -0.32 -6.77 1.07
N PHE A 171 0.90 -6.31 1.34
CA PHE A 171 1.11 -5.25 2.31
C PHE A 171 0.51 -3.91 1.84
N VAL A 172 0.95 -3.39 0.70
CA VAL A 172 0.54 -2.07 0.21
C VAL A 172 -0.90 -2.09 -0.28
N GLY A 173 -1.25 -3.05 -1.14
CA GLY A 173 -2.60 -3.17 -1.71
C GLY A 173 -3.70 -3.43 -0.68
N LEU A 174 -3.55 -4.41 0.22
CA LEU A 174 -4.58 -4.66 1.25
C LEU A 174 -4.71 -3.49 2.22
N THR A 175 -3.60 -2.84 2.60
CA THR A 175 -3.67 -1.61 3.40
C THR A 175 -4.49 -0.55 2.68
N ALA A 176 -4.17 -0.29 1.41
CA ALA A 176 -4.87 0.71 0.61
C ALA A 176 -6.36 0.40 0.48
N LEU A 177 -6.74 -0.82 0.11
CA LEU A 177 -8.15 -1.21 -0.03
C LEU A 177 -8.90 -1.13 1.31
N GLY A 178 -8.29 -1.57 2.40
CA GLY A 178 -8.87 -1.47 3.73
C GLY A 178 -9.12 -0.02 4.16
N THR A 179 -8.19 0.89 3.86
CA THR A 179 -8.30 2.31 4.19
C THR A 179 -9.22 3.08 3.24
N LEU A 180 -9.16 2.79 1.94
CA LEU A 180 -9.92 3.50 0.91
C LEU A 180 -11.43 3.43 1.17
N GLN A 181 -11.94 2.27 1.58
CA GLN A 181 -13.37 2.07 1.86
C GLN A 181 -13.92 2.96 2.97
N VAL A 182 -13.06 3.47 3.87
CA VAL A 182 -13.46 4.43 4.92
C VAL A 182 -13.00 5.85 4.62
N LEU A 183 -11.85 6.00 3.96
CA LEU A 183 -11.24 7.30 3.71
C LEU A 183 -11.97 8.09 2.63
N LEU A 184 -12.39 7.44 1.54
CA LEU A 184 -13.12 8.13 0.48
C LEU A 184 -14.46 8.72 0.98
N PRO A 185 -15.33 7.96 1.68
CA PRO A 185 -16.54 8.51 2.30
C PRO A 185 -16.24 9.68 3.24
N THR A 186 -15.18 9.56 4.05
CA THR A 186 -14.73 10.61 4.97
C THR A 186 -14.31 11.87 4.22
N CYS A 187 -13.59 11.73 3.11
CA CYS A 187 -13.20 12.85 2.24
C CYS A 187 -14.41 13.58 1.63
N MET A 188 -15.48 12.83 1.36
CA MET A 188 -16.74 13.34 0.82
C MET A 188 -17.66 13.95 1.88
N GLY A 189 -17.33 13.82 3.17
CA GLY A 189 -18.23 14.20 4.27
C GLY A 189 -19.53 13.40 4.26
N ALA A 190 -19.52 12.18 3.71
CA ALA A 190 -20.69 11.34 3.54
C ALA A 190 -20.51 10.00 4.25
N ALA A 191 -21.59 9.50 4.85
CA ALA A 191 -21.59 8.18 5.48
C ALA A 191 -21.62 7.06 4.42
N ASP A 192 -20.97 5.94 4.74
CA ASP A 192 -21.10 4.68 4.01
C ASP A 192 -21.49 3.57 5.00
N PRO A 193 -22.79 3.34 5.24
CA PRO A 193 -23.23 2.36 6.23
C PRO A 193 -22.83 0.92 5.90
N GLU A 194 -22.50 0.64 4.64
CA GLU A 194 -22.19 -0.72 4.15
C GLU A 194 -20.68 -1.00 4.08
N ALA A 195 -19.82 0.03 4.23
CA ALA A 195 -18.37 -0.13 4.15
C ALA A 195 -17.86 -1.23 5.09
N ALA A 196 -18.35 -1.27 6.34
CA ALA A 196 -17.94 -2.29 7.29
C ALA A 196 -18.37 -3.71 6.87
N LEU A 197 -19.56 -3.86 6.27
CA LEU A 197 -20.05 -5.14 5.78
C LEU A 197 -19.23 -5.63 4.58
N ARG A 198 -18.97 -4.74 3.61
CA ARG A 198 -18.13 -5.04 2.45
C ARG A 198 -16.72 -5.42 2.87
N LEU A 199 -16.09 -4.65 3.77
CA LEU A 199 -14.77 -4.98 4.33
C LEU A 199 -14.73 -6.39 4.94
N ARG A 200 -15.75 -6.83 5.68
CA ARG A 200 -15.81 -8.20 6.23
C ARG A 200 -15.90 -9.25 5.13
N ALA A 201 -16.81 -9.04 4.18
CA ALA A 201 -17.06 -10.01 3.12
C ALA A 201 -15.87 -10.18 2.18
N ASP A 202 -15.15 -9.08 1.91
CA ASP A 202 -14.15 -9.02 0.85
C ASP A 202 -12.73 -9.38 1.30
N LEU A 203 -12.46 -9.35 2.61
CA LEU A 203 -11.12 -9.63 3.14
C LEU A 203 -10.57 -10.99 2.68
N LYS A 204 -11.38 -12.05 2.76
CA LYS A 204 -10.96 -13.40 2.35
C LYS A 204 -10.59 -13.47 0.87
N TRP A 205 -11.33 -12.74 0.03
CA TRP A 205 -11.12 -12.71 -1.41
C TRP A 205 -9.89 -11.88 -1.78
N ALA A 206 -9.69 -10.73 -1.13
CA ALA A 206 -8.52 -9.88 -1.35
C ALA A 206 -7.24 -10.53 -0.83
N ALA A 207 -7.24 -11.01 0.42
CA ALA A 207 -6.07 -11.64 1.03
C ALA A 207 -5.73 -12.99 0.36
N GLY A 208 -6.75 -13.83 0.12
CA GLY A 208 -6.57 -15.08 -0.61
C GLY A 208 -6.11 -14.84 -2.04
N GLY A 209 -6.75 -13.90 -2.75
CA GLY A 209 -6.36 -13.54 -4.12
C GLY A 209 -4.91 -13.05 -4.19
N CYS A 210 -4.49 -12.19 -3.26
CA CYS A 210 -3.10 -11.75 -3.17
C CYS A 210 -2.12 -12.90 -2.92
N LEU A 211 -2.46 -13.81 -2.01
CA LEU A 211 -1.61 -14.95 -1.70
C LEU A 211 -1.46 -15.87 -2.92
N LEU A 212 -2.57 -16.14 -3.63
CA LEU A 212 -2.54 -16.91 -4.88
C LEU A 212 -1.70 -16.21 -5.96
N ILE A 213 -1.80 -14.88 -6.12
CA ILE A 213 -0.91 -14.14 -7.03
C ILE A 213 0.56 -14.33 -6.63
N ALA A 214 0.90 -14.16 -5.35
CA ALA A 214 2.27 -14.27 -4.88
C ALA A 214 2.85 -15.68 -5.06
N ILE A 215 2.05 -16.73 -4.83
CA ILE A 215 2.45 -18.13 -5.02
C ILE A 215 2.54 -18.46 -6.52
N GLY A 216 1.53 -18.09 -7.31
CA GLY A 216 1.48 -18.38 -8.75
C GLY A 216 2.56 -17.64 -9.55
N ALA A 217 2.93 -16.43 -9.13
CA ALA A 217 4.03 -15.67 -9.73
C ALA A 217 5.42 -16.15 -9.28
N ALA A 218 5.50 -16.97 -8.22
CA ALA A 218 6.73 -17.53 -7.69
C ALA A 218 6.63 -19.06 -7.62
N PRO A 219 6.59 -19.76 -8.77
CA PRO A 219 6.46 -21.21 -8.80
C PRO A 219 7.65 -21.87 -8.09
N LEU A 220 7.40 -22.26 -6.84
CA LEU A 220 8.28 -23.09 -6.02
C LEU A 220 7.95 -24.59 -6.17
N LEU A 221 6.85 -24.91 -6.86
CA LEU A 221 6.37 -26.27 -7.06
C LEU A 221 7.24 -26.98 -8.12
N PRO A 222 7.87 -28.12 -7.79
CA PRO A 222 8.64 -28.91 -8.75
C PRO A 222 7.74 -29.71 -9.71
N GLY A 223 8.27 -29.99 -10.90
CA GLY A 223 7.70 -30.97 -11.84
C GLY A 223 6.38 -30.56 -12.49
N GLU A 224 5.47 -31.53 -12.63
CA GLU A 224 4.20 -31.42 -13.36
C GLU A 224 3.27 -30.31 -12.82
N PHE A 225 3.41 -29.95 -11.53
CA PHE A 225 2.64 -28.90 -10.88
C PHE A 225 3.07 -27.47 -11.25
N ALA A 226 4.21 -27.29 -11.92
CA ALA A 226 4.64 -25.97 -12.39
C ALA A 226 3.63 -25.34 -13.37
N THR A 227 2.92 -26.18 -14.13
CA THR A 227 1.88 -25.74 -15.07
C THR A 227 0.67 -25.11 -14.38
N ALA A 228 0.43 -25.42 -13.09
CA ALA A 228 -0.66 -24.85 -12.31
C ALA A 228 -0.39 -23.41 -11.84
N ALA A 229 0.85 -22.93 -11.90
CA ALA A 229 1.25 -21.63 -11.36
C ALA A 229 0.54 -20.45 -12.06
N SER A 230 0.46 -20.48 -13.39
CA SER A 230 -0.23 -19.44 -14.17
C SER A 230 -1.74 -19.42 -13.88
N PRO A 231 -2.48 -20.55 -13.94
CA PRO A 231 -3.88 -20.60 -13.49
C PRO A 231 -4.10 -20.08 -12.07
N ILE A 232 -3.21 -20.41 -11.13
CA ILE A 232 -3.27 -19.92 -9.74
C ILE A 232 -3.14 -18.38 -9.69
N ALA A 233 -2.17 -17.81 -10.41
CA ALA A 233 -1.97 -16.35 -10.45
C ALA A 233 -3.14 -15.62 -11.12
N ILE A 234 -3.73 -16.21 -12.17
CA ILE A 234 -4.92 -15.68 -12.85
C ILE A 234 -6.11 -15.70 -11.88
N LEU A 235 -6.37 -16.83 -11.22
CA LEU A 235 -7.47 -16.94 -10.25
C LEU A 235 -7.30 -15.91 -9.12
N GLY A 236 -6.09 -15.78 -8.60
CA GLY A 236 -5.77 -14.78 -7.58
C GLY A 236 -6.05 -13.35 -8.05
N SER A 237 -5.64 -13.03 -9.27
CA SER A 237 -5.88 -11.73 -9.92
C SER A 237 -7.37 -11.45 -10.09
N LEU A 238 -8.16 -12.44 -10.53
CA LEU A 238 -9.61 -12.30 -10.70
C LEU A 238 -10.31 -12.09 -9.35
N MET A 239 -9.93 -12.83 -8.31
CA MET A 239 -10.47 -12.65 -6.95
C MET A 239 -10.17 -11.25 -6.40
N TYR A 240 -8.94 -10.78 -6.59
CA TYR A 240 -8.53 -9.45 -6.13
C TYR A 240 -9.24 -8.35 -6.92
N LEU A 241 -9.30 -8.47 -8.25
CA LEU A 241 -9.99 -7.55 -9.14
C LEU A 241 -11.48 -7.45 -8.80
N LEU A 242 -12.14 -8.57 -8.51
CA LEU A 242 -13.54 -8.60 -8.09
C LEU A 242 -13.79 -7.72 -6.86
N VAL A 243 -12.88 -7.74 -5.88
CA VAL A 243 -12.99 -6.89 -4.69
C VAL A 243 -12.87 -5.41 -5.05
N VAL A 244 -11.91 -5.05 -5.90
CA VAL A 244 -11.73 -3.66 -6.37
C VAL A 244 -12.97 -3.19 -7.13
N LEU A 245 -13.50 -4.01 -8.05
CA LEU A 245 -14.69 -3.69 -8.84
C LEU A 245 -15.94 -3.54 -7.98
N ARG A 246 -16.14 -4.40 -6.97
CA ARG A 246 -17.27 -4.29 -6.03
C ARG A 246 -17.19 -2.99 -5.21
N MET A 247 -15.99 -2.60 -4.78
CA MET A 247 -15.77 -1.31 -4.11
C MET A 247 -16.08 -0.13 -5.04
N LEU A 248 -15.53 -0.13 -6.26
CA LEU A 248 -15.76 0.93 -7.25
C LEU A 248 -17.25 1.06 -7.62
N ARG A 249 -17.94 -0.07 -7.82
CA ARG A 249 -19.37 -0.11 -8.09
C ARG A 249 -20.18 0.51 -6.94
N ALA A 250 -19.91 0.12 -5.70
CA ALA A 250 -20.59 0.67 -4.53
C ALA A 250 -20.39 2.19 -4.41
N TRP A 251 -19.19 2.69 -4.73
CA TRP A 251 -18.94 4.13 -4.76
C TRP A 251 -19.69 4.83 -5.89
N ALA A 252 -19.69 4.26 -7.10
CA ALA A 252 -20.41 4.83 -8.23
C ALA A 252 -21.91 4.93 -7.95
N GLU A 253 -22.53 3.87 -7.41
CA GLU A 253 -23.95 3.84 -7.04
C GLU A 253 -24.27 4.86 -5.93
N ARG A 254 -23.38 5.07 -4.96
CA ARG A 254 -23.64 5.92 -3.79
C ARG A 254 -23.29 7.41 -4.01
N TYR A 255 -22.21 7.69 -4.71
CA TYR A 255 -21.67 9.05 -4.84
C TYR A 255 -21.83 9.63 -6.24
N GLY A 256 -22.03 8.78 -7.26
CA GLY A 256 -22.29 9.18 -8.64
C GLY A 256 -21.26 10.16 -9.19
N GLY A 257 -21.76 11.18 -9.92
CA GLY A 257 -20.92 12.21 -10.54
C GLY A 257 -20.09 13.05 -9.56
N LYS A 258 -20.39 13.05 -8.25
CA LYS A 258 -19.58 13.77 -7.26
C LYS A 258 -18.16 13.22 -7.15
N LEU A 259 -17.94 11.98 -7.57
CA LEU A 259 -16.61 11.37 -7.66
C LEU A 259 -15.73 11.94 -8.78
N LEU A 260 -16.31 12.68 -9.73
CA LEU A 260 -15.64 13.21 -10.92
C LEU A 260 -15.36 14.72 -10.81
N ALA A 261 -15.35 15.25 -9.58
CA ALA A 261 -15.01 16.66 -9.35
C ALA A 261 -13.55 16.98 -9.73
N ALA A 262 -13.34 18.19 -10.28
CA ALA A 262 -12.00 18.69 -10.59
C ALA A 262 -11.11 18.88 -9.34
N HIS A 263 -11.72 19.00 -8.16
CA HIS A 263 -11.08 19.28 -6.89
C HIS A 263 -11.52 18.29 -5.81
N GLY A 264 -10.73 18.17 -4.75
CA GLY A 264 -11.02 17.36 -3.56
C GLY A 264 -10.27 16.03 -3.50
N ALA A 265 -10.01 15.57 -2.28
CA ALA A 265 -9.22 14.35 -2.04
C ALA A 265 -9.86 13.09 -2.65
N ALA A 266 -11.20 13.00 -2.66
CA ALA A 266 -11.93 11.81 -3.09
C ALA A 266 -11.66 11.43 -4.55
N THR A 267 -11.50 12.39 -5.44
CA THR A 267 -11.25 12.13 -6.87
C THR A 267 -9.85 11.56 -7.11
N SER A 268 -8.86 12.02 -6.36
CA SER A 268 -7.50 11.43 -6.34
C SER A 268 -7.52 10.01 -5.80
N LEU A 269 -8.32 9.73 -4.77
CA LEU A 269 -8.49 8.38 -4.22
C LEU A 269 -9.22 7.44 -5.20
N LEU A 270 -10.22 7.96 -5.94
CA LEU A 270 -10.86 7.21 -7.02
C LEU A 270 -9.85 6.89 -8.12
N ALA A 271 -9.07 7.88 -8.57
CA ALA A 271 -8.04 7.68 -9.58
C ALA A 271 -7.05 6.58 -9.18
N ALA A 272 -6.63 6.55 -7.91
CA ALA A 272 -5.79 5.48 -7.39
C ALA A 272 -6.47 4.10 -7.48
N ALA A 273 -7.74 3.99 -7.07
CA ALA A 273 -8.47 2.72 -7.14
C ALA A 273 -8.65 2.21 -8.59
N ILE A 274 -8.92 3.12 -9.52
CA ILE A 274 -8.99 2.80 -10.96
C ILE A 274 -7.59 2.41 -11.47
N GLY A 275 -6.54 3.10 -11.04
CA GLY A 275 -5.16 2.77 -11.37
C GLY A 275 -4.79 1.36 -10.93
N LEU A 276 -5.12 0.98 -9.69
CA LEU A 276 -4.93 -0.39 -9.20
C LEU A 276 -5.70 -1.41 -10.04
N CYS A 277 -6.96 -1.10 -10.43
CA CYS A 277 -7.74 -1.95 -11.32
C CYS A 277 -7.06 -2.15 -12.68
N GLY A 278 -6.59 -1.07 -13.32
CA GLY A 278 -5.87 -1.14 -14.58
C GLY A 278 -4.56 -1.93 -14.46
N LEU A 279 -3.80 -1.71 -13.39
CA LEU A 279 -2.53 -2.42 -13.14
C LEU A 279 -2.72 -3.91 -12.88
N LEU A 280 -3.84 -4.34 -12.29
CA LEU A 280 -4.17 -5.76 -12.17
C LEU A 280 -4.43 -6.41 -13.54
N LEU A 281 -5.13 -5.70 -14.43
CA LEU A 281 -5.37 -6.16 -15.80
C LEU A 281 -4.06 -6.21 -16.62
N LEU A 282 -3.22 -5.19 -16.52
CA LEU A 282 -1.89 -5.19 -17.14
C LEU A 282 -0.97 -6.26 -16.52
N GLY A 283 -1.10 -6.51 -15.22
CA GLY A 283 -0.40 -7.56 -14.51
C GLY A 283 -0.74 -8.96 -15.03
N LEU A 284 -1.99 -9.20 -15.44
CA LEU A 284 -2.38 -10.45 -16.12
C LEU A 284 -1.64 -10.60 -17.47
N LEU A 285 -1.56 -9.54 -18.27
CA LEU A 285 -0.84 -9.55 -19.55
C LEU A 285 0.67 -9.75 -19.34
N HIS A 286 1.24 -9.05 -18.36
CA HIS A 286 2.62 -9.22 -17.94
C HIS A 286 2.92 -10.66 -17.49
N GLY A 287 2.05 -11.25 -16.67
CA GLY A 287 2.21 -12.63 -16.19
C GLY A 287 2.16 -13.69 -17.29
N GLN A 288 1.55 -13.38 -18.44
CA GLN A 288 1.59 -14.23 -19.65
C GLN A 288 2.74 -13.88 -20.61
N GLY A 289 3.61 -12.94 -20.25
CA GLY A 289 4.77 -12.56 -21.05
C GLY A 289 4.52 -11.50 -22.13
N TYR A 290 3.32 -10.90 -22.20
CA TYR A 290 3.00 -9.89 -23.21
C TYR A 290 3.56 -8.50 -22.89
N LEU A 291 3.87 -8.21 -21.62
CA LEU A 291 4.34 -6.89 -21.15
C LEU A 291 5.57 -6.99 -20.25
N SER A 292 6.35 -5.90 -20.17
CA SER A 292 7.56 -5.84 -19.36
C SER A 292 7.26 -5.63 -17.86
N GLY A 293 7.98 -6.36 -17.00
CA GLY A 293 7.82 -6.23 -15.54
C GLY A 293 8.36 -4.92 -14.98
N ARG A 294 9.37 -4.31 -15.62
CA ARG A 294 9.96 -3.03 -15.18
C ARG A 294 8.95 -1.89 -15.32
N ALA A 295 8.31 -1.79 -16.49
CA ALA A 295 7.27 -0.81 -16.79
C ALA A 295 6.12 -0.88 -15.78
N SER A 296 5.71 -2.10 -15.41
CA SER A 296 4.65 -2.35 -14.44
C SER A 296 4.92 -1.72 -13.06
N VAL A 297 6.18 -1.69 -12.59
CA VAL A 297 6.53 -1.06 -11.30
C VAL A 297 6.37 0.46 -11.36
N VAL A 298 6.78 1.08 -12.46
CA VAL A 298 6.63 2.53 -12.65
C VAL A 298 5.17 2.91 -12.72
N GLY A 299 4.39 2.15 -13.49
CA GLY A 299 2.94 2.32 -13.54
C GLY A 299 2.29 2.17 -12.18
N PHE A 300 2.74 1.22 -11.35
CA PHE A 300 2.24 1.07 -9.98
C PHE A 300 2.51 2.30 -9.11
N VAL A 301 3.70 2.87 -9.19
CA VAL A 301 4.03 4.10 -8.47
C VAL A 301 3.17 5.27 -8.96
N VAL A 302 3.05 5.43 -10.27
CA VAL A 302 2.45 6.63 -10.89
C VAL A 302 0.93 6.58 -10.91
N ALA A 303 0.32 5.50 -11.39
CA ALA A 303 -1.13 5.39 -11.54
C ALA A 303 -1.86 5.05 -10.22
N PHE A 304 -1.18 4.45 -9.25
CA PHE A 304 -1.80 4.04 -7.99
C PHE A 304 -1.25 4.79 -6.77
N LEU A 305 0.05 4.73 -6.49
CA LEU A 305 0.58 5.25 -5.23
C LEU A 305 0.59 6.78 -5.14
N LEU A 306 1.06 7.48 -6.18
CA LEU A 306 1.05 8.94 -6.19
C LEU A 306 -0.37 9.52 -5.97
N PRO A 307 -1.42 9.09 -6.71
CA PRO A 307 -2.77 9.58 -6.46
C PRO A 307 -3.32 9.13 -5.09
N LEU A 308 -2.97 7.93 -4.61
CA LEU A 308 -3.40 7.44 -3.29
C LEU A 308 -2.84 8.31 -2.16
N VAL A 309 -1.50 8.49 -2.13
CA VAL A 309 -0.81 9.23 -1.07
C VAL A 309 -1.15 10.72 -1.18
N SER A 310 -1.25 11.29 -2.38
CA SER A 310 -1.67 12.68 -2.58
C SER A 310 -3.09 12.93 -2.08
N GLY A 311 -4.03 12.04 -2.41
CA GLY A 311 -5.42 12.12 -1.94
C GLY A 311 -5.53 11.98 -0.42
N ALA A 312 -4.87 10.98 0.14
CA ALA A 312 -4.88 10.75 1.59
C ALA A 312 -4.24 11.92 2.35
N ALA A 313 -3.07 12.41 1.91
CA ALA A 313 -2.41 13.56 2.52
C ALA A 313 -3.27 14.82 2.44
N THR A 314 -3.94 15.06 1.31
CA THR A 314 -4.86 16.21 1.15
C THR A 314 -5.89 16.27 2.28
N HIS A 315 -6.45 15.13 2.69
CA HIS A 315 -7.47 15.09 3.72
C HIS A 315 -6.93 14.98 5.15
N LEU A 316 -5.87 14.18 5.35
CA LEU A 316 -5.36 13.81 6.68
C LEU A 316 -4.28 14.75 7.20
N LEU A 317 -3.47 15.36 6.33
CA LEU A 317 -2.39 16.26 6.72
C LEU A 317 -2.88 17.43 7.61
N PRO A 318 -4.02 18.10 7.31
CA PRO A 318 -4.55 19.12 8.21
C PRO A 318 -4.84 18.58 9.62
N VAL A 319 -5.39 17.37 9.72
CA VAL A 319 -5.71 16.74 11.01
C VAL A 319 -4.45 16.38 11.78
N TRP A 320 -3.40 15.95 11.09
CA TRP A 320 -2.12 15.64 11.73
C TRP A 320 -1.37 16.89 12.20
N LEU A 321 -1.42 17.98 11.42
CA LEU A 321 -0.80 19.25 11.77
C LEU A 321 -1.50 19.95 12.94
N ARG A 322 -2.84 19.92 12.97
CA ARG A 322 -3.65 20.44 14.08
C ARG A 322 -4.69 19.40 14.50
N PRO A 323 -4.33 18.47 15.41
CA PRO A 323 -5.27 17.49 15.94
C PRO A 323 -6.40 18.16 16.71
N GLY A 324 -7.59 17.57 16.68
CA GLY A 324 -8.77 18.05 17.40
C GLY A 324 -9.95 18.39 16.50
N VAL A 325 -10.82 19.27 17.00
CA VAL A 325 -12.05 19.69 16.32
C VAL A 325 -11.71 20.29 14.95
N GLN A 326 -12.44 19.83 13.93
CA GLN A 326 -12.29 20.33 12.57
C GLN A 326 -12.91 21.72 12.46
N GLY A 327 -12.13 22.70 12.00
CA GLY A 327 -12.58 24.08 11.86
C GLY A 327 -12.25 24.69 10.49
N PRO A 328 -12.45 26.02 10.33
CA PRO A 328 -12.21 26.73 9.07
C PRO A 328 -10.78 26.56 8.54
N TRP A 329 -9.78 26.49 9.43
CA TRP A 329 -8.40 26.25 9.05
C TRP A 329 -8.20 24.90 8.34
N HIS A 330 -8.84 23.84 8.82
CA HIS A 330 -8.76 22.51 8.19
C HIS A 330 -9.44 22.52 6.81
N ALA A 331 -10.60 23.17 6.70
CA ALA A 331 -11.33 23.29 5.43
C ALA A 331 -10.52 24.06 4.39
N GLU A 332 -9.93 25.19 4.77
CA GLU A 332 -9.10 26.01 3.89
C GLU A 332 -7.86 25.25 3.40
N LEU A 333 -7.15 24.56 4.30
CA LEU A 333 -5.98 23.78 3.89
C LEU A 333 -6.36 22.61 2.97
N ARG A 334 -7.48 21.91 3.23
CA ARG A 334 -8.01 20.87 2.32
C ARG A 334 -8.38 21.44 0.95
N SER A 335 -8.98 22.63 0.90
CA SER A 335 -9.32 23.32 -0.35
C SER A 335 -8.07 23.63 -1.17
N ARG A 336 -7.01 24.14 -0.52
CA ARG A 336 -5.73 24.43 -1.20
C ARG A 336 -5.03 23.17 -1.71
N LEU A 337 -4.88 22.15 -0.85
CA LEU A 337 -4.22 20.89 -1.21
C LEU A 337 -5.02 20.08 -2.26
N GLY A 338 -6.35 20.15 -2.16
CA GLY A 338 -7.29 19.49 -3.06
C GLY A 338 -7.57 20.28 -4.34
N ARG A 339 -6.95 21.44 -4.53
CA ARG A 339 -7.13 22.20 -5.76
C ARG A 339 -6.52 21.41 -6.93
N TRP A 340 -7.33 21.16 -7.97
CA TRP A 340 -6.95 20.40 -9.17
C TRP A 340 -6.52 18.95 -8.89
N SER A 341 -6.88 18.39 -7.74
CA SER A 341 -6.56 16.99 -7.42
C SER A 341 -7.24 16.00 -8.37
N GLY A 342 -8.41 16.34 -8.93
CA GLY A 342 -9.08 15.53 -9.95
C GLY A 342 -8.26 15.48 -11.24
N VAL A 343 -7.86 16.66 -11.74
CA VAL A 343 -7.01 16.78 -12.95
C VAL A 343 -5.67 16.09 -12.75
N ARG A 344 -5.01 16.34 -11.60
CA ARG A 344 -3.75 15.67 -11.23
C ARG A 344 -3.93 14.16 -11.14
N GLY A 345 -5.03 13.69 -10.52
CA GLY A 345 -5.35 12.27 -10.39
C GLY A 345 -5.51 11.58 -11.74
N VAL A 346 -6.26 12.19 -12.67
CA VAL A 346 -6.43 11.68 -14.04
C VAL A 346 -5.10 11.68 -14.81
N ALA A 347 -4.32 12.75 -14.71
CA ALA A 347 -3.01 12.82 -15.38
C ALA A 347 -2.06 11.72 -14.87
N LEU A 348 -1.99 11.52 -13.56
CA LEU A 348 -1.19 10.44 -12.95
C LEU A 348 -1.71 9.06 -13.37
N LEU A 349 -3.02 8.84 -13.35
CA LEU A 349 -3.65 7.60 -13.80
C LEU A 349 -3.26 7.25 -15.24
N LEU A 350 -3.52 8.16 -16.18
CA LEU A 350 -3.27 7.92 -17.60
C LEU A 350 -1.77 7.76 -17.88
N THR A 351 -0.93 8.63 -17.31
CA THR A 351 0.53 8.55 -17.47
C THR A 351 1.06 7.23 -16.93
N GLY A 352 0.64 6.80 -15.74
CA GLY A 352 1.11 5.56 -15.15
C GLY A 352 0.64 4.31 -15.91
N LEU A 353 -0.58 4.31 -16.45
CA LEU A 353 -1.06 3.20 -17.28
C LEU A 353 -0.32 3.13 -18.63
N LEU A 354 -0.04 4.28 -19.26
CA LEU A 354 0.78 4.33 -20.48
C LEU A 354 2.21 3.86 -20.21
N LEU A 355 2.82 4.29 -19.10
CA LEU A 355 4.15 3.83 -18.69
C LEU A 355 4.20 2.33 -18.41
N ALA A 356 3.10 1.72 -17.94
CA ALA A 356 3.02 0.27 -17.73
C ALA A 356 2.86 -0.53 -19.03
N LEU A 357 2.42 0.10 -20.11
CA LEU A 357 2.27 -0.49 -21.44
C LEU A 357 3.54 -0.40 -22.30
N ALA A 358 4.46 0.51 -21.94
CA ALA A 358 5.74 0.72 -22.63
C ALA A 358 6.78 -0.38 -22.34
#